data_AF-A0A3M1XX16-F1
#
_entry.id   AF-A0A3M1XX16-F1
#
_cell.length_a   1.000
_cell.length_b   1.000
_cell.length_c   1.000
_cell.angle_alpha   90.00
_cell.angle_beta   90.00
_cell.angle_gamma   90.00
#
_symmetry.space_group_name_H-M   'P 1'
#
loop_
_entity.id
_entity.type
_entity.pdbx_description
1 polymer ?
#
loop_
_entity_poly.entity_id
_entity_poly.type
_entity_poly.pdbx_seq_one_letter_code
_entity_poly.pdbx_strand_id
1 'polypeptide(L)'
;MDEQIPFTHSYVETQCADPWVGLYTGSRDETSEAAMLEYLAEAGIVVLNSRKVTASEQVVCMACTCPSNSVFEVAVADKDVADLEALGFTPL
;
A
#
# COMPACT_ATOMS: atom_id res chain seq x y z
N MET A 1 -6.66 14.78 25.85
CA MET A 1 -5.73 14.70 24.72
C MET A 1 -6.03 13.34 24.11
N ASP A 2 -6.98 13.31 23.19
CA ASP A 2 -7.41 12.10 22.51
C ASP A 2 -6.23 11.59 21.69
N GLU A 3 -5.60 10.54 22.21
CA GLU A 3 -4.54 9.81 21.52
C GLU A 3 -5.23 9.08 20.36
N GLN A 4 -5.16 9.65 19.16
CA GLN A 4 -5.66 9.02 17.95
C GLN A 4 -4.83 7.76 17.70
N ILE A 5 -5.40 6.60 18.04
CA ILE A 5 -4.82 5.31 17.71
C ILE A 5 -4.93 5.18 16.19
N PRO A 6 -3.81 5.09 15.46
CA PRO A 6 -3.85 5.00 14.01
C PRO A 6 -4.41 3.63 13.59
N PHE A 7 -5.30 3.62 12.60
CA PHE A 7 -5.84 2.39 12.04
C PHE A 7 -4.86 1.86 11.01
N THR A 8 -4.49 0.59 11.15
CA THR A 8 -3.48 -0.03 10.30
C THR A 8 -4.14 -1.01 9.33
N HIS A 9 -3.84 -0.82 8.05
CA HIS A 9 -4.34 -1.65 6.96
C HIS A 9 -3.15 -2.12 6.11
N SER A 10 -3.37 -3.20 5.38
CA SER A 10 -2.39 -3.79 4.48
C SER A 10 -2.90 -3.88 3.05
N TYR A 11 -1.97 -3.81 2.10
CA TYR A 11 -2.21 -4.03 0.69
C TYR A 11 -1.14 -4.95 0.13
N VAL A 12 -1.56 -6.04 -0.50
CA VAL A 12 -0.65 -6.99 -1.16
C VAL A 12 -0.28 -6.42 -2.52
N GLU A 13 1.00 -6.11 -2.72
CA GLU A 13 1.49 -5.60 -4.00
C GLU A 13 1.21 -6.62 -5.11
N THR A 14 0.65 -6.14 -6.21
CA THR A 14 0.34 -6.96 -7.39
C THR A 14 1.28 -6.68 -8.56
N GLN A 15 2.27 -5.82 -8.34
CA GLN A 15 3.32 -5.33 -9.23
C GLN A 15 2.83 -4.61 -10.48
N CYS A 16 2.11 -5.31 -11.35
CA CYS A 16 1.66 -4.79 -12.64
C CYS A 16 0.18 -4.42 -12.65
N ALA A 17 -0.58 -4.80 -11.63
CA ALA A 17 -1.98 -4.43 -11.48
C ALA A 17 -2.21 -3.37 -10.39
N ASP A 18 -1.13 -2.84 -9.79
CA ASP A 18 -1.25 -1.81 -8.77
C ASP A 18 -1.77 -0.50 -9.38
N PRO A 19 -2.68 0.23 -8.72
CA PRO A 19 -3.21 1.49 -9.25
C PRO A 19 -2.12 2.54 -9.54
N TRP A 20 -1.01 2.49 -8.79
CA TRP A 20 0.10 3.44 -8.87
C TRP A 20 1.24 3.02 -9.81
N VAL A 21 1.03 2.04 -10.70
CA VAL A 21 2.11 1.59 -11.62
C VAL A 21 2.66 2.69 -12.54
N GLY A 22 1.87 3.73 -12.80
CA GLY A 22 2.28 4.88 -13.61
C GLY A 22 3.15 5.90 -12.86
N LEU A 23 3.26 5.79 -11.53
CA LEU A 23 3.96 6.75 -10.66
C LEU A 23 5.38 6.31 -10.31
N TYR A 24 5.85 5.16 -10.80
CA TYR A 24 7.23 4.73 -10.56
C TYR A 24 8.22 5.69 -11.24
N THR A 25 9.16 6.22 -10.46
CA THR A 25 10.21 7.14 -10.93
C THR A 25 11.56 6.44 -11.16
N GLY A 26 11.60 5.11 -11.03
CA GLY A 26 12.83 4.31 -11.10
C GLY A 26 12.55 2.81 -11.05
N SER A 27 13.41 2.05 -10.37
CA SER A 27 13.16 0.62 -10.11
C SER A 27 11.87 0.47 -9.30
N ARG A 28 11.00 -0.46 -9.69
CA ARG A 28 9.74 -0.73 -8.98
C ARG A 28 10.01 -1.03 -7.51
N ASP A 29 10.97 -1.90 -7.22
CA ASP A 29 11.26 -2.31 -5.84
C ASP A 29 11.65 -1.13 -4.94
N GLU A 30 12.37 -0.16 -5.51
CA GLU A 30 12.88 1.01 -4.79
C GLU A 30 11.85 2.14 -4.70
N THR A 31 10.98 2.26 -5.70
CA THR A 31 10.05 3.40 -5.82
C THR A 31 8.61 3.04 -5.49
N SER A 32 8.30 1.78 -5.20
CA SER A 32 6.92 1.33 -4.99
C SER A 32 6.23 1.93 -3.78
N GLU A 33 6.95 2.12 -2.68
CA GLU A 33 6.38 2.75 -1.49
C GLU A 33 6.09 4.24 -1.78
N ALA A 34 7.02 4.94 -2.43
CA ALA A 34 6.81 6.34 -2.80
C ALA A 34 5.63 6.52 -3.78
N ALA A 35 5.52 5.66 -4.79
CA ALA A 35 4.41 5.66 -5.74
C ALA A 35 3.05 5.40 -5.06
N MET A 36 3.01 4.46 -4.11
CA MET A 36 1.81 4.17 -3.32
C MET A 36 1.43 5.36 -2.42
N LEU A 37 2.40 5.98 -1.75
CA LEU A 37 2.16 7.16 -0.92
C LEU A 37 1.68 8.36 -1.74
N GLU A 38 2.24 8.57 -2.94
CA GLU A 38 1.79 9.61 -3.86
C GLU A 38 0.35 9.36 -4.32
N TYR A 39 0.01 8.13 -4.70
CA TYR A 39 -1.35 7.74 -5.05
C TYR A 39 -2.35 7.98 -3.91
N LEU A 40 -2.01 7.62 -2.67
CA LEU A 40 -2.86 7.86 -1.51
C LEU A 40 -3.01 9.37 -1.23
N ALA A 41 -1.94 10.15 -1.42
CA ALA A 41 -2.01 11.60 -1.27
C ALA A 41 -2.89 12.27 -2.35
N GLU A 42 -2.82 11.81 -3.60
CA GLU A 42 -3.72 12.26 -4.68
C GLU A 42 -5.19 11.91 -4.40
N ALA A 43 -5.44 10.79 -3.71
CA ALA A 43 -6.76 10.41 -3.22
C ALA A 43 -7.23 11.20 -1.98
N GLY A 44 -6.39 12.08 -1.43
CA GLY A 44 -6.70 12.88 -0.24
C GLY A 44 -6.49 12.16 1.09
N ILE A 45 -5.89 10.96 1.08
CA ILE A 45 -5.61 10.15 2.27
C ILE A 45 -4.26 10.57 2.86
N VAL A 46 -4.25 10.84 4.17
CA VAL A 46 -3.02 11.20 4.89
C VAL A 46 -2.48 9.97 5.61
N VAL A 47 -1.35 9.45 5.10
CA VAL A 47 -0.65 8.33 5.73
C VAL A 47 0.20 8.85 6.89
N LEU A 48 -0.06 8.34 8.09
CA LEU A 48 0.66 8.67 9.32
C LEU A 48 1.94 7.86 9.47
N ASN A 49 1.92 6.62 8.99
CA ASN A 49 3.06 5.71 8.98
C ASN A 49 2.90 4.70 7.84
N SER A 50 3.98 4.33 7.17
CA SER A 50 4.00 3.25 6.19
C SER A 50 5.22 2.37 6.39
N ARG A 51 5.07 1.09 6.07
CA ARG A 51 6.20 0.19 5.89
C ARG A 51 5.91 -0.84 4.81
N LYS A 52 6.93 -1.17 4.03
CA LYS A 52 6.92 -2.34 3.14
C LYS A 52 7.44 -3.55 3.91
N VAL A 53 6.62 -4.59 4.03
CA VAL A 53 7.01 -5.88 4.61
C VAL A 53 7.08 -6.93 3.51
N THR A 54 8.05 -7.83 3.62
CA THR A 54 8.14 -8.99 2.72
C THR A 54 7.38 -10.14 3.37
N ALA A 55 6.28 -10.56 2.76
CA ALA A 55 5.56 -11.76 3.14
C ALA A 55 6.47 -13.00 3.01
N SER A 56 6.42 -13.86 4.01
CA SER A 56 7.20 -15.11 4.10
C SER A 56 6.89 -16.09 2.97
N GLU A 57 5.70 -15.98 2.38
CA GLU A 57 5.23 -16.82 1.28
C GLU A 57 5.31 -16.04 -0.03
N GLN A 58 6.00 -16.61 -1.02
CA GLN A 58 6.04 -16.04 -2.38
C GLN A 58 4.67 -16.25 -3.03
N VAL A 59 3.83 -15.23 -2.99
CA VAL A 59 2.64 -15.18 -3.84
C VAL A 59 3.11 -14.78 -5.23
N VAL A 60 2.97 -15.71 -6.17
CA VAL A 60 3.36 -15.50 -7.56
C VAL A 60 2.10 -15.22 -8.36
N CYS A 61 2.03 -14.06 -9.01
CA CYS A 61 0.92 -13.77 -9.90
C CYS A 61 0.93 -14.78 -11.07
N MET A 62 -0.15 -15.56 -11.25
CA MET A 62 -0.22 -16.58 -12.31
C MET A 62 -0.18 -16.00 -13.73
N ALA A 63 -0.39 -14.69 -13.89
CA ALA A 63 -0.33 -14.01 -15.18
C ALA A 63 1.11 -13.64 -15.62
N CYS A 64 1.96 -13.25 -14.67
CA CYS A 64 3.30 -12.71 -14.98
C CYS A 64 4.45 -13.49 -14.31
N THR A 65 4.13 -14.44 -13.43
CA THR A 65 5.07 -15.18 -12.57
C THR A 65 6.03 -14.26 -11.78
N CYS A 66 5.69 -12.98 -11.64
CA CYS A 66 6.49 -12.06 -10.86
C CYS A 66 6.26 -12.37 -9.37
N PRO A 67 7.32 -12.57 -8.58
CA PRO A 67 7.18 -12.76 -7.14
C PRO A 67 6.74 -11.42 -6.54
N SER A 68 5.46 -11.27 -6.19
CA SER A 68 4.99 -10.08 -5.46
C SER A 68 4.74 -10.50 -4.02
N ASN A 69 5.84 -10.66 -3.28
CA ASN A 69 5.79 -10.96 -1.86
C ASN A 69 5.82 -9.70 -1.00
N SER A 70 5.61 -8.52 -1.58
CA SER A 70 5.61 -7.28 -0.82
C SER A 70 4.20 -6.94 -0.37
N VAL A 71 4.06 -6.62 0.91
CA VAL A 71 2.84 -6.10 1.51
C VAL A 71 3.16 -4.71 2.03
N PHE A 72 2.35 -3.73 1.65
CA PHE A 72 2.40 -2.41 2.25
C PHE A 72 1.49 -2.40 3.45
N GLU A 73 2.03 -2.02 4.60
CA GLU A 73 1.24 -1.71 5.78
C GLU A 73 1.23 -0.20 5.95
N VAL A 74 0.04 0.38 6.04
CA VAL A 74 -0.16 1.83 6.17
C VAL A 74 -1.04 2.11 7.38
N ALA A 75 -0.74 3.20 8.07
CA ALA A 75 -1.46 3.66 9.24
C ALA A 75 -2.11 5.00 8.90
N VAL A 76 -3.43 5.11 9.06
CA VAL A 76 -4.21 6.30 8.73
C VAL A 76 -5.10 6.74 9.90
N ALA A 77 -5.65 7.95 9.81
CA ALA A 77 -6.67 8.41 10.73
C ALA A 77 -8.02 7.74 10.43
N ASP A 78 -8.89 7.63 11.45
CA ASP A 78 -10.24 7.03 11.33
C ASP A 78 -11.04 7.57 10.13
N LYS A 79 -10.95 8.89 9.89
CA LYS A 79 -11.63 9.57 8.79
C LYS A 79 -11.27 9.04 7.39
N ASP A 80 -10.07 8.48 7.24
CA ASP A 80 -9.53 8.03 5.95
C ASP A 80 -9.67 6.51 5.76
N VAL A 81 -10.13 5.77 6.79
CA VAL A 81 -10.25 4.30 6.76
C VAL A 81 -11.19 3.84 5.66
N ALA A 82 -12.37 4.45 5.54
CA ALA A 82 -13.37 4.05 4.55
C ALA A 82 -12.86 4.27 3.11
N ASP A 83 -12.18 5.38 2.87
CA ASP A 83 -11.59 5.69 1.57
C ASP A 83 -10.43 4.73 1.27
N LEU A 84 -9.57 4.45 2.25
CA LEU A 84 -8.47 3.51 2.11
C LEU A 84 -8.95 2.08 1.78
N GLU A 85 -10.00 1.61 2.44
CA GLU A 85 -10.62 0.31 2.17
C GLU A 85 -11.25 0.25 0.77
N ALA A 86 -11.85 1.35 0.30
CA ALA A 86 -12.38 1.45 -1.06
C ALA A 86 -11.29 1.34 -2.14
N LEU A 87 -10.03 1.64 -1.80
CA LEU A 87 -8.86 1.47 -2.67
C LEU A 87 -8.27 0.05 -2.64
N GLY A 88 -8.84 -0.87 -1.86
CA GLY A 88 -8.45 -2.27 -1.81
C GLY A 88 -7.47 -2.64 -0.69
N PHE A 89 -7.20 -1.73 0.25
CA PHE A 89 -6.49 -2.05 1.48
C PHE A 89 -7.42 -2.79 2.45
N THR A 90 -6.87 -3.70 3.24
CA THR A 90 -7.62 -4.52 4.21
C THR A 90 -7.10 -4.32 5.63
N PRO A 91 -7.96 -4.28 6.66
CA PRO A 91 -7.51 -4.13 8.05
C PRO A 91 -6.59 -5.29 8.46
N LEU A 92 -5.56 -4.97 9.25
CA LEU A 92 -4.62 -5.95 9.83
C LEU A 92 -5.18 -6.62 11.10
#